data_AF-F4X567-F1
#
_entry.id   AF-F4X567-F1
#
_cell.length_a   1.000
_cell.length_b   1.000
_cell.length_c   1.000
_cell.angle_alpha   90.00
_cell.angle_beta   90.00
_cell.angle_gamma   90.00
#
_symmetry.space_group_name_H-M   'P 1'
#
loop_
_entity.id
_entity.type
_entity.pdbx_description
1 polymer ?
#
loop_
_entity_poly.entity_id
_entity_poly.type
_entity_poly.pdbx_seq_one_letter_code
_entity_poly.pdbx_strand_id
1 'polypeptide(L)'
;LKIAPGAVVCEESILKGDISIGAKTIIHPRACILAEAGPIIIGEGNIIEEMATITNRQLPPDTPEPVTVPVQIIGNYNVFETDCVCESYKVGDNNILEAKAQVSREIELTNGCVIGAACSLTEQETIPENTIVYGNQCQRREMNDKPYPQIGQLDFLLKVLPNYHHFRKSNVKSKPGGPM
;
A
#
# COMPACT_ATOMS: atom_id res chain seq x y z
N LEU A 1 -13.79 4.62 7.11
CA LEU A 1 -12.98 5.38 6.14
C LEU A 1 -12.55 6.74 6.71
N LYS A 2 -11.26 6.88 7.00
CA LYS A 2 -10.61 8.11 7.49
C LYS A 2 -9.61 8.55 6.43
N ILE A 3 -9.78 9.75 5.87
CA ILE A 3 -8.92 10.32 4.84
C ILE A 3 -8.24 11.56 5.42
N ALA A 4 -6.92 11.50 5.57
CA ALA A 4 -6.10 12.61 6.03
C ALA A 4 -6.12 13.78 5.04
N PRO A 5 -5.84 15.01 5.50
CA PRO A 5 -5.73 16.18 4.64
C PRO A 5 -4.59 16.02 3.63
N GLY A 6 -4.82 16.49 2.40
CA GLY A 6 -3.85 16.38 1.31
C GLY A 6 -3.77 15.01 0.65
N ALA A 7 -4.49 14.00 1.15
CA ALA A 7 -4.66 12.74 0.43
C ALA A 7 -5.60 12.93 -0.77
N VAL A 8 -5.26 12.28 -1.88
CA VAL A 8 -5.96 12.36 -3.16
C VAL A 8 -6.59 11.01 -3.44
N VAL A 9 -7.89 10.89 -3.17
CA VAL A 9 -8.61 9.60 -3.27
C VAL A 9 -9.66 9.68 -4.36
N CYS A 10 -9.45 8.99 -5.48
CA CYS A 10 -10.40 8.99 -6.59
C CYS A 10 -11.76 8.43 -6.16
N GLU A 11 -12.84 9.04 -6.64
CA GLU A 11 -14.21 8.61 -6.30
C GLU A 11 -14.51 7.20 -6.82
N GLU A 12 -13.95 6.86 -7.99
CA GLU A 12 -14.02 5.56 -8.67
C GLU A 12 -13.24 4.43 -7.96
N SER A 13 -12.50 4.74 -6.90
CA SER A 13 -11.86 3.70 -6.08
C SER A 13 -12.89 2.93 -5.25
N ILE A 14 -12.65 1.63 -5.07
CA ILE A 14 -13.51 0.72 -4.32
C ILE A 14 -12.91 0.58 -2.92
N LEU A 15 -13.51 1.29 -1.95
CA LEU A 15 -13.05 1.27 -0.55
C LEU A 15 -14.14 0.65 0.32
N LYS A 16 -13.85 -0.49 0.98
CA LYS A 16 -14.79 -1.18 1.86
C LYS A 16 -14.18 -1.49 3.23
N GLY A 17 -14.96 -1.28 4.30
CA GLY A 17 -14.55 -1.55 5.69
C GLY A 17 -13.87 -0.38 6.39
N ASP A 18 -13.13 -0.67 7.47
CA ASP A 18 -12.41 0.34 8.25
C ASP A 18 -11.02 0.62 7.68
N ILE A 19 -10.94 1.67 6.87
CA ILE A 19 -9.71 2.08 6.18
C ILE A 19 -9.27 3.45 6.71
N SER A 20 -7.99 3.59 7.02
CA SER A 20 -7.34 4.85 7.38
C SER A 20 -6.26 5.18 6.36
N ILE A 21 -6.31 6.37 5.76
CA ILE A 21 -5.41 6.83 4.71
C ILE A 21 -4.64 8.04 5.23
N GLY A 22 -3.31 7.94 5.22
CA GLY A 22 -2.39 8.99 5.62
C GLY A 22 -2.33 10.16 4.64
N ALA A 23 -1.68 11.25 5.07
CA ALA A 23 -1.61 12.49 4.29
C ALA A 23 -0.82 12.27 2.99
N LYS A 24 -1.12 13.08 1.95
CA LYS A 24 -0.43 13.01 0.64
C LYS A 24 -0.51 11.67 -0.08
N THR A 25 -1.25 10.69 0.45
CA THR A 25 -1.46 9.40 -0.21
C THR A 25 -2.39 9.57 -1.39
N ILE A 26 -2.05 8.93 -2.51
CA ILE A 26 -2.75 8.99 -3.77
C ILE A 26 -3.38 7.63 -4.04
N ILE A 27 -4.68 7.62 -4.35
CA ILE A 27 -5.42 6.42 -4.77
C ILE A 27 -6.05 6.71 -6.12
N HIS A 28 -5.59 5.99 -7.14
CA HIS A 28 -6.06 6.09 -8.52
C HIS A 28 -7.49 5.52 -8.70
N PRO A 29 -8.14 5.82 -9.84
CA PRO A 29 -9.43 5.19 -10.18
C PRO A 29 -9.32 3.67 -10.18
N ARG A 30 -10.41 2.97 -9.84
CA ARG A 30 -10.51 1.50 -9.82
C ARG A 30 -9.55 0.75 -8.89
N ALA A 31 -8.71 1.44 -8.13
CA ALA A 31 -8.00 0.83 -7.02
C ALA A 31 -9.01 0.22 -6.03
N CYS A 32 -8.70 -0.95 -5.50
CA CYS A 32 -9.58 -1.73 -4.63
C CYS A 32 -8.91 -1.91 -3.26
N ILE A 33 -9.51 -1.39 -2.21
CA ILE A 33 -9.03 -1.53 -0.83
C ILE A 33 -10.14 -2.14 0.01
N LEU A 34 -9.92 -3.37 0.48
CA LEU A 34 -10.93 -4.21 1.10
C LEU A 34 -10.50 -4.64 2.50
N ALA A 35 -10.99 -3.93 3.51
CA ALA A 35 -10.80 -4.25 4.92
C ALA A 35 -11.88 -5.24 5.39
N GLU A 36 -11.74 -6.52 5.02
CA GLU A 36 -12.72 -7.57 5.35
C GLU A 36 -12.50 -8.14 6.76
N ALA A 37 -11.27 -8.58 7.07
CA ALA A 37 -10.95 -9.23 8.35
C ALA A 37 -10.70 -8.27 9.51
N GLY A 38 -10.29 -7.05 9.20
CA GLY A 38 -9.81 -6.06 10.17
C GLY A 38 -9.43 -4.75 9.49
N PRO A 39 -9.11 -3.72 10.27
CA PRO A 39 -8.82 -2.40 9.73
C PRO A 39 -7.54 -2.40 8.87
N ILE A 40 -7.54 -1.57 7.83
CA ILE A 40 -6.36 -1.29 6.99
C ILE A 40 -5.87 0.13 7.30
N ILE A 41 -4.61 0.25 7.67
CA ILE A 41 -3.95 1.52 8.00
C ILE A 41 -2.86 1.77 6.96
N ILE A 42 -3.05 2.81 6.15
CA ILE A 42 -2.10 3.24 5.12
C ILE A 42 -1.43 4.53 5.61
N GLY A 43 -0.10 4.55 5.62
CA GLY A 43 0.71 5.70 5.99
C GLY A 43 0.63 6.86 4.99
N GLU A 44 1.59 7.77 5.08
CA GLU A 44 1.65 8.98 4.26
C GLU A 44 2.40 8.77 2.95
N GLY A 45 2.05 9.58 1.94
CA GLY A 45 2.82 9.67 0.70
C GLY A 45 2.85 8.39 -0.13
N ASN A 46 1.91 7.47 0.09
CA ASN A 46 1.81 6.25 -0.69
C ASN A 46 1.15 6.53 -2.05
N ILE A 47 1.51 5.77 -3.07
CA ILE A 47 0.88 5.82 -4.39
C ILE A 47 0.23 4.47 -4.65
N ILE A 48 -1.09 4.46 -4.86
CA ILE A 48 -1.87 3.27 -5.18
C ILE A 48 -2.47 3.48 -6.56
N GLU A 49 -1.93 2.79 -7.56
CA GLU A 49 -2.29 2.94 -8.97
C GLU A 49 -3.59 2.20 -9.35
N GLU A 50 -3.98 2.32 -10.63
CA GLU A 50 -5.22 1.75 -11.16
C GLU A 50 -5.21 0.22 -11.07
N MET A 51 -6.35 -0.39 -10.74
CA MET A 51 -6.52 -1.84 -10.51
C MET A 51 -5.70 -2.44 -9.34
N ALA A 52 -4.86 -1.65 -8.65
CA ALA A 52 -4.15 -2.15 -7.47
C ALA A 52 -5.16 -2.62 -6.40
N THR A 53 -4.91 -3.80 -5.85
CA THR A 53 -5.81 -4.45 -4.87
C THR A 53 -5.09 -4.66 -3.55
N ILE A 54 -5.58 -4.01 -2.49
CA ILE A 54 -5.09 -4.16 -1.12
C ILE A 54 -6.21 -4.80 -0.30
N THR A 55 -6.00 -6.02 0.17
CA THR A 55 -7.07 -6.78 0.83
C THR A 55 -6.57 -7.38 2.14
N ASN A 56 -7.28 -7.06 3.22
CA ASN A 56 -7.13 -7.77 4.48
C ASN A 56 -8.17 -8.90 4.53
N ARG A 57 -7.83 -10.05 3.96
CA ARG A 57 -8.76 -11.16 3.73
C ARG A 57 -9.06 -11.93 5.03
N GLN A 58 -10.33 -12.26 5.26
CA GLN A 58 -10.74 -13.11 6.38
C GLN A 58 -10.19 -14.54 6.19
N LEU A 59 -9.67 -15.15 7.26
CA LEU A 59 -9.35 -16.58 7.21
C LEU A 59 -10.63 -17.40 7.04
N PRO A 60 -10.55 -18.58 6.39
CA PRO A 60 -11.60 -19.57 6.46
C PRO A 60 -11.97 -19.85 7.93
N PRO A 61 -13.26 -20.08 8.24
CA PRO A 61 -13.75 -20.30 9.61
C PRO A 61 -13.13 -21.52 10.32
N ASP A 62 -12.47 -22.43 9.59
CA ASP A 62 -11.78 -23.61 10.12
C ASP A 62 -10.33 -23.34 10.60
N THR A 63 -9.83 -22.12 10.42
CA THR A 63 -8.49 -21.73 10.89
C THR A 63 -8.64 -21.10 12.28
N PRO A 64 -7.88 -21.52 13.30
CA PRO A 64 -8.02 -20.96 14.65
C PRO A 64 -7.92 -19.44 14.58
N GLU A 65 -8.98 -18.74 14.97
CA GLU A 65 -9.02 -17.28 14.96
C GLU A 65 -7.83 -16.77 15.78
N PRO A 66 -6.91 -15.98 15.19
CA PRO A 66 -5.92 -15.30 15.99
C PRO A 66 -6.64 -14.41 17.00
N VAL A 67 -6.23 -14.50 18.26
CA VAL A 67 -6.80 -13.77 19.42
C VAL A 67 -6.82 -12.24 19.20
N THR A 68 -6.07 -11.76 18.22
CA THR A 68 -5.94 -10.36 17.81
C THR A 68 -6.55 -10.15 16.43
N VAL A 69 -7.41 -9.13 16.31
CA VAL A 69 -7.90 -8.65 15.00
C VAL A 69 -6.69 -8.37 14.11
N PRO A 70 -6.54 -9.07 12.98
CA PRO A 70 -5.38 -8.90 12.14
C PRO A 70 -5.48 -7.52 11.47
N VAL A 71 -4.70 -6.56 11.95
CA VAL A 71 -4.63 -5.21 11.39
C VAL A 71 -3.61 -5.22 10.26
N GLN A 72 -4.01 -4.77 9.07
CA GLN A 72 -3.08 -4.57 7.97
C GLN A 72 -2.47 -3.17 8.07
N ILE A 73 -1.15 -3.10 8.16
CA ILE A 73 -0.39 -1.85 8.30
C ILE A 73 0.52 -1.70 7.09
N ILE A 74 0.34 -0.58 6.39
CA ILE A 74 1.19 -0.13 5.29
C ILE A 74 1.88 1.16 5.75
N GLY A 75 3.20 1.18 5.67
CA GLY A 75 4.03 2.32 6.03
C GLY A 75 3.88 3.49 5.06
N ASN A 76 4.96 4.25 4.90
CA ASN A 76 4.98 5.52 4.18
C ASN A 76 5.77 5.39 2.87
N TYR A 77 5.42 6.24 1.90
CA TYR A 77 6.14 6.36 0.63
C TYR A 77 6.26 5.05 -0.16
N ASN A 78 5.31 4.13 0.00
CA ASN A 78 5.23 2.92 -0.81
C ASN A 78 4.48 3.18 -2.11
N VAL A 79 4.84 2.43 -3.15
CA VAL A 79 4.21 2.52 -4.47
C VAL A 79 3.69 1.16 -4.89
N PHE A 80 2.39 1.13 -5.15
CA PHE A 80 1.63 -0.02 -5.61
C PHE A 80 1.25 0.27 -7.05
N GLU A 81 1.97 -0.33 -7.99
CA GLU A 81 1.73 -0.14 -9.42
C GLU A 81 0.47 -0.86 -9.89
N THR A 82 0.14 -0.61 -11.16
CA THR A 82 -1.07 -1.11 -11.82
C THR A 82 -1.24 -2.63 -11.68
N ASP A 83 -2.45 -3.07 -11.30
CA ASP A 83 -2.85 -4.49 -11.20
C ASP A 83 -2.05 -5.33 -10.17
N CYS A 84 -1.35 -4.69 -9.23
CA CYS A 84 -0.70 -5.41 -8.13
C CYS A 84 -1.71 -5.88 -7.06
N VAL A 85 -1.35 -6.92 -6.31
CA VAL A 85 -2.16 -7.48 -5.22
C VAL A 85 -1.33 -7.54 -3.94
N CYS A 86 -1.80 -6.88 -2.89
CA CYS A 86 -1.15 -6.87 -1.58
C CYS A 86 -2.11 -7.37 -0.50
N GLU A 87 -1.84 -8.58 0.01
CA GLU A 87 -2.56 -9.18 1.14
C GLU A 87 -1.72 -9.19 2.43
N SER A 88 -0.44 -8.80 2.34
CA SER A 88 0.51 -8.77 3.47
C SER A 88 0.00 -7.94 4.65
N TYR A 89 0.19 -8.46 5.86
CA TYR A 89 -0.17 -7.75 7.09
C TYR A 89 0.66 -6.53 7.39
N LYS A 90 1.92 -6.55 6.98
CA LYS A 90 2.89 -5.57 7.40
C LYS A 90 3.78 -5.23 6.22
N VAL A 91 3.60 -4.01 5.75
CA VAL A 91 4.42 -3.38 4.73
C VAL A 91 5.09 -2.18 5.38
N GLY A 92 6.42 -2.13 5.37
CA GLY A 92 7.17 -1.00 5.92
C GLY A 92 7.15 0.21 4.99
N ASP A 93 8.25 0.95 4.96
CA ASP A 93 8.39 2.22 4.25
C ASP A 93 9.20 2.09 2.95
N ASN A 94 8.90 2.92 1.96
CA ASN A 94 9.63 3.04 0.69
C ASN A 94 9.69 1.74 -0.15
N ASN A 95 8.66 0.90 -0.06
CA ASN A 95 8.57 -0.31 -0.87
C ASN A 95 7.92 -0.02 -2.22
N ILE A 96 8.29 -0.79 -3.24
CA ILE A 96 7.72 -0.70 -4.57
C ILE A 96 7.18 -2.08 -4.94
N LEU A 97 5.88 -2.18 -5.21
CA LEU A 97 5.26 -3.35 -5.82
C LEU A 97 4.98 -3.00 -7.27
N GLU A 98 5.76 -3.57 -8.18
CA GLU A 98 5.62 -3.34 -9.61
C GLU A 98 4.34 -3.98 -10.17
N ALA A 99 4.03 -3.66 -11.42
CA ALA A 99 2.81 -4.11 -12.06
C ALA A 99 2.60 -5.63 -11.99
N LYS A 100 1.39 -6.05 -11.60
CA LYS A 100 1.00 -7.47 -11.43
C LYS A 100 1.77 -8.24 -10.36
N ALA A 101 2.57 -7.57 -9.51
CA ALA A 101 3.17 -8.21 -8.35
C ALA A 101 2.08 -8.70 -7.39
N GLN A 102 2.29 -9.86 -6.77
CA GLN A 102 1.38 -10.44 -5.79
C GLN A 102 2.15 -10.74 -4.51
N VAL A 103 1.65 -10.23 -3.39
CA VAL A 103 2.23 -10.45 -2.07
C VAL A 103 1.18 -11.07 -1.18
N SER A 104 1.41 -12.33 -0.78
CA SER A 104 0.52 -13.06 0.11
C SER A 104 0.53 -12.53 1.54
N ARG A 105 -0.53 -12.89 2.25
CA ARG A 105 -0.81 -12.53 3.64
C ARG A 105 0.30 -12.81 4.64
N GLU A 106 0.92 -13.97 4.53
CA GLU A 106 1.94 -14.45 5.48
C GLU A 106 3.33 -13.82 5.26
N ILE A 107 3.42 -12.83 4.38
CA ILE A 107 4.66 -12.13 4.06
C ILE A 107 4.72 -10.83 4.82
N GLU A 108 5.89 -10.53 5.38
CA GLU A 108 6.21 -9.22 5.93
C GLU A 108 7.21 -8.51 5.01
N LEU A 109 6.79 -7.38 4.43
CA LEU A 109 7.69 -6.49 3.71
C LEU A 109 8.29 -5.50 4.69
N THR A 110 9.62 -5.45 4.75
CA THR A 110 10.33 -4.47 5.58
C THR A 110 10.42 -3.12 4.85
N ASN A 111 11.60 -2.53 4.72
CA ASN A 111 11.77 -1.18 4.16
C ASN A 111 12.64 -1.22 2.91
N GLY A 112 12.28 -0.41 1.91
CA GLY A 112 13.06 -0.31 0.68
C GLY A 112 13.07 -1.59 -0.17
N CYS A 113 12.07 -2.45 -0.02
CA CYS A 113 11.95 -3.66 -0.83
C CYS A 113 11.30 -3.33 -2.18
N VAL A 114 11.73 -4.02 -3.24
CA VAL A 114 11.14 -3.89 -4.58
C VAL A 114 10.65 -5.27 -5.01
N ILE A 115 9.35 -5.40 -5.27
CA ILE A 115 8.75 -6.62 -5.80
C ILE A 115 8.55 -6.43 -7.29
N GLY A 116 9.30 -7.20 -8.07
CA GLY A 116 9.33 -7.09 -9.51
C GLY A 116 8.00 -7.43 -10.19
N ALA A 117 7.83 -6.97 -11.42
CA ALA A 117 6.61 -7.13 -12.17
C ALA A 117 6.27 -8.62 -12.35
N ALA A 118 5.00 -8.95 -12.16
CA ALA A 118 4.48 -10.33 -12.22
C ALA A 118 5.16 -11.33 -11.26
N CYS A 119 5.86 -10.87 -10.22
CA CYS A 119 6.38 -11.74 -9.17
C CYS A 119 5.27 -12.08 -8.18
N SER A 120 5.11 -13.36 -7.85
CA SER A 120 4.14 -13.83 -6.86
C SER A 120 4.88 -14.41 -5.67
N LEU A 121 4.89 -13.67 -4.56
CA LEU A 121 5.40 -14.16 -3.29
C LEU A 121 4.25 -14.80 -2.51
N THR A 122 4.35 -16.10 -2.26
CA THR A 122 3.31 -16.90 -1.59
C THR A 122 3.76 -17.59 -0.32
N GLU A 123 5.06 -17.73 -0.12
CA GLU A 123 5.64 -18.42 1.04
C GLU A 123 5.67 -17.49 2.25
N GLN A 124 5.45 -18.04 3.45
CA GLN A 124 5.54 -17.28 4.69
C GLN A 124 6.98 -16.86 4.95
N GLU A 125 7.25 -15.57 4.82
CA GLU A 125 8.59 -15.04 5.04
C GLU A 125 8.63 -13.53 5.30
N THR A 126 9.74 -13.09 5.88
CA THR A 126 10.06 -11.68 6.03
C THR A 126 11.08 -11.29 4.96
N ILE A 127 10.70 -10.39 4.06
CA ILE A 127 11.61 -9.85 3.05
C ILE A 127 12.53 -8.83 3.73
N PRO A 128 13.85 -9.04 3.74
CA PRO A 128 14.78 -8.14 4.41
C PRO A 128 14.85 -6.79 3.70
N GLU A 129 15.34 -5.79 4.42
CA GLU A 129 15.40 -4.42 3.91
C GLU A 129 16.28 -4.33 2.66
N ASN A 130 15.96 -3.41 1.76
CA ASN A 130 16.70 -3.18 0.52
C ASN A 130 16.80 -4.44 -0.37
N THR A 131 15.80 -5.32 -0.33
CA THR A 131 15.76 -6.52 -1.17
C THR A 131 14.90 -6.29 -2.40
N ILE A 132 15.45 -6.59 -3.57
CA ILE A 132 14.73 -6.68 -4.83
C ILE A 132 14.38 -8.14 -5.09
N VAL A 133 13.10 -8.43 -5.28
CA VAL A 133 12.59 -9.70 -5.80
C VAL A 133 12.34 -9.52 -7.30
N TYR A 134 12.94 -10.36 -8.15
CA TYR A 134 12.78 -10.24 -9.60
C TYR A 134 12.80 -11.59 -10.30
N GLY A 135 12.25 -11.59 -11.52
CA GLY A 135 12.21 -12.75 -12.41
C GLY A 135 11.15 -13.78 -12.03
N ASN A 136 10.88 -14.70 -12.95
CA ASN A 136 9.80 -15.70 -12.80
C ASN A 136 9.99 -16.66 -11.61
N GLN A 137 11.21 -16.76 -11.10
CA GLN A 137 11.56 -17.60 -9.94
C GLN A 137 11.61 -16.81 -8.63
N CYS A 138 11.16 -15.54 -8.61
CA CYS A 138 11.24 -14.66 -7.44
C CYS A 138 12.64 -14.63 -6.82
N GLN A 139 13.66 -14.49 -7.69
CA GLN A 139 15.06 -14.41 -7.25
C GLN A 139 15.26 -13.12 -6.45
N ARG A 140 16.16 -13.17 -5.48
CA ARG A 140 16.40 -12.05 -4.57
C ARG A 140 17.77 -11.47 -4.80
N ARG A 141 17.84 -10.15 -4.79
CA ARG A 141 19.08 -9.41 -4.81
C ARG A 141 19.04 -8.32 -3.76
N GLU A 142 20.06 -8.33 -2.92
CA GLU A 142 20.32 -7.23 -2.00
C GLU A 142 20.81 -6.01 -2.81
N MET A 143 20.14 -4.89 -2.58
CA MET A 143 20.41 -3.62 -3.22
C MET A 143 21.42 -2.88 -2.33
N ASN A 144 22.59 -2.54 -2.87
CA ASN A 144 23.61 -1.78 -2.13
C ASN A 144 23.19 -0.32 -1.91
N ASP A 145 22.32 0.20 -2.77
CA ASP A 145 21.74 1.53 -2.66
C ASP A 145 20.26 1.43 -2.28
N LYS A 146 19.79 2.29 -1.39
CA LYS A 146 18.37 2.34 -1.05
C LYS A 146 17.55 2.80 -2.26
N PRO A 147 16.39 2.21 -2.56
CA PRO A 147 15.50 2.76 -3.57
C PRO A 147 15.17 4.21 -3.19
N TYR A 148 15.41 5.12 -4.13
CA TYR A 148 15.18 6.54 -3.88
C TYR A 148 13.66 6.73 -3.68
N PRO A 149 13.22 7.44 -2.63
CA PRO A 149 11.81 7.69 -2.43
C PRO A 149 11.28 8.46 -3.64
N GLN A 150 10.15 8.01 -4.18
CA GLN A 150 9.58 8.51 -5.44
C GLN A 150 8.84 9.85 -5.23
N ILE A 151 9.46 10.77 -4.47
CA ILE A 151 8.91 12.07 -4.08
C ILE A 151 8.57 12.91 -5.32
N GLY A 152 9.41 12.87 -6.36
CA GLY A 152 9.15 13.60 -7.60
C GLY A 152 7.89 13.12 -8.33
N GLN A 153 7.64 11.81 -8.36
CA GLN A 153 6.41 11.24 -8.92
C GLN A 153 5.21 11.60 -8.06
N LEU A 154 5.35 11.50 -6.73
CA LEU A 154 4.31 11.88 -5.77
C LEU A 154 3.88 13.33 -5.95
N ASP A 155 4.83 14.28 -5.97
CA ASP A 155 4.56 15.71 -6.13
C ASP A 155 3.90 16.03 -7.48
N PHE A 156 4.36 15.35 -8.55
CA PHE A 156 3.77 15.50 -9.87
C PHE A 156 2.31 15.02 -9.89
N LEU A 157 2.05 13.82 -9.36
CA LEU A 157 0.70 13.25 -9.31
C LEU A 157 -0.23 14.07 -8.42
N LEU A 158 0.23 14.55 -7.26
CA LEU A 158 -0.55 15.44 -6.39
C LEU A 158 -0.96 16.74 -7.09
N LYS A 159 -0.13 17.25 -8.01
CA LYS A 159 -0.41 18.49 -8.75
C LYS A 159 -1.32 18.26 -9.96
N VAL A 160 -1.15 17.13 -10.64
CA VAL A 160 -1.82 16.86 -11.92
C VAL A 160 -3.18 16.21 -11.71
N LEU A 161 -3.27 15.18 -10.87
CA LEU A 161 -4.49 14.38 -10.69
C LEU A 161 -5.73 15.22 -10.31
N PRO A 162 -5.65 16.22 -9.40
CA PRO A 162 -6.76 17.12 -9.09
C PRO A 162 -7.43 17.79 -10.30
N ASN A 163 -6.72 17.92 -11.43
CA ASN A 163 -7.24 18.57 -12.63
C ASN A 163 -8.04 17.62 -13.54
N TYR A 164 -7.90 16.30 -13.38
CA TYR A 164 -8.44 15.31 -14.31
C TYR A 164 -9.54 14.43 -13.72
N HIS A 165 -9.59 14.25 -12.39
CA HIS A 165 -10.56 13.34 -11.75
C HIS A 165 -11.38 14.01 -10.64
N HIS A 166 -12.47 13.35 -10.26
CA HIS A 166 -13.24 13.70 -9.07
C HIS A 166 -12.70 12.96 -7.84
N PHE A 167 -12.51 13.70 -6.75
CA PHE A 167 -11.89 13.18 -5.53
C PHE A 167 -12.83 13.23 -4.33
N ARG A 168 -12.71 12.22 -3.47
CA ARG A 168 -13.36 12.22 -2.16
C ARG A 168 -12.70 13.28 -1.28
N LYS A 169 -13.52 14.11 -0.64
CA LYS A 169 -13.03 15.13 0.30
C LYS A 169 -12.42 14.46 1.54
N SER A 170 -11.30 14.98 2.00
CA SER A 170 -10.71 14.61 3.28
C SER A 170 -11.72 14.82 4.41
N ASN A 171 -11.84 13.84 5.31
CA ASN A 171 -12.80 13.88 6.41
C ASN A 171 -12.13 13.89 7.80
N VAL A 172 -10.80 13.80 7.84
CA VAL A 172 -9.99 13.98 9.05
C VAL A 172 -9.50 15.43 9.09
N LYS A 173 -9.79 16.15 10.17
CA LYS A 173 -9.24 17.49 10.39
C LYS A 173 -7.72 17.38 10.54
N SER A 174 -6.95 18.23 9.87
CA SER A 174 -5.53 18.41 10.20
C SER A 174 -5.42 18.69 11.69
N LYS A 175 -4.61 17.92 12.42
CA LYS A 175 -4.16 18.40 13.73
C LYS A 175 -3.41 19.72 13.47
N PRO A 176 -3.81 20.84 14.07
CA PRO A 176 -3.01 22.05 14.00
C PRO A 176 -1.65 21.77 14.63
N GLY A 177 -0.60 22.39 14.07
CA GLY A 177 0.80 22.01 14.25
C GLY A 177 1.26 21.73 15.68
N GLY A 178 2.16 20.75 15.80
CA GLY A 178 3.11 20.71 16.91
C GLY A 178 4.15 21.83 16.72
N PRO A 179 4.58 22.51 17.80
CA PRO A 179 5.33 23.76 17.69
C PRO A 179 6.80 23.56 17.32
N MET A 180 7.29 24.54 16.56
CA MET A 180 8.66 25.03 16.32
C MET A 180 9.75 24.03 15.90
#